data_AF-A0A1F6C5Z1-F1
#
_entry.id   AF-A0A1F6C5Z1-F1
#
_cell.length_a   1.000
_cell.length_b   1.000
_cell.length_c   1.000
_cell.angle_alpha   90.00
_cell.angle_beta   90.00
_cell.angle_gamma   90.00
#
_symmetry.space_group_name_H-M   'P 1'
#
loop_
_entity.id
_entity.type
_entity.pdbx_description
1 polymer ?
#
loop_
_entity_poly.entity_id
_entity_poly.type
_entity_poly.pdbx_seq_one_letter_code
_entity_poly.pdbx_strand_id
1 'polypeptide(L)'
;MSDDPQSVPDVPVDQALAQRVMELYQQVDQLLDDLRVPDEERKEVEQNLMEAIAADLLVRLGERLSDEDKQDLAALGGEGKEPDLNLVAGFFRDKFSQEELVQALAEATESVLKEFADAMR
;
A
#
# COMPACT_ATOMS: atom_id res chain seq x y z
N MET A 1 22.38 -6.25 -32.56
CA MET A 1 22.28 -7.18 -31.41
C MET A 1 21.10 -6.69 -30.61
N SER A 2 20.13 -7.57 -30.43
CA SER A 2 18.75 -7.27 -30.07
C SER A 2 18.62 -6.63 -28.69
N ASP A 3 17.71 -5.65 -28.62
CA ASP A 3 17.05 -5.17 -27.42
C ASP A 3 16.37 -6.32 -26.66
N ASP A 4 16.46 -6.30 -25.32
CA ASP A 4 15.43 -6.89 -24.46
C ASP A 4 15.30 -6.03 -23.20
N PRO A 5 14.26 -5.18 -23.09
CA PRO A 5 13.90 -4.57 -21.82
C PRO A 5 13.36 -5.68 -20.91
N GLN A 6 13.92 -5.76 -19.70
CA GLN A 6 13.54 -6.72 -18.66
C GLN A 6 12.01 -6.86 -18.59
N SER A 7 11.48 -7.96 -19.12
CA SER A 7 10.06 -8.25 -19.11
C SER A 7 9.65 -8.56 -17.68
N VAL A 8 8.99 -7.60 -17.04
CA VAL A 8 8.19 -7.86 -15.85
C VAL A 8 7.17 -8.94 -16.25
N PRO A 9 7.02 -10.05 -15.50
CA PRO A 9 6.08 -11.09 -15.88
C PRO A 9 4.70 -10.46 -16.10
N ASP A 10 4.17 -10.60 -17.31
CA ASP A 10 2.83 -10.14 -17.70
C ASP A 10 1.81 -11.10 -17.08
N VAL A 11 1.71 -11.04 -15.75
CA VAL A 11 0.61 -11.67 -15.02
C VAL A 11 -0.61 -10.81 -15.32
N PRO A 12 -1.71 -11.39 -15.81
CA PRO A 12 -2.93 -10.63 -16.06
C PRO A 12 -3.43 -10.09 -14.72
N VAL A 13 -3.05 -8.86 -14.40
CA VAL A 13 -3.67 -8.09 -13.32
C VAL A 13 -5.13 -7.96 -13.71
N ASP A 14 -6.02 -8.42 -12.84
CA ASP A 14 -7.45 -8.25 -13.04
C ASP A 14 -7.71 -6.75 -13.30
N GLN A 15 -8.23 -6.44 -14.49
CA GLN A 15 -8.47 -5.06 -14.91
C GLN A 15 -9.43 -4.36 -13.95
N ALA A 16 -10.36 -5.10 -13.32
CA ALA A 16 -11.24 -4.54 -12.32
C ALA A 16 -10.48 -4.12 -11.06
N LEU A 17 -9.47 -4.90 -10.64
CA LEU A 17 -8.62 -4.56 -9.49
C LEU A 17 -7.71 -3.38 -9.78
N ALA A 18 -7.07 -3.35 -10.96
CA ALA A 18 -6.26 -2.22 -11.38
C ALA A 18 -7.10 -0.93 -11.47
N GLN A 19 -8.31 -1.03 -12.02
CA GLN A 19 -9.22 0.10 -12.14
C GLN A 19 -9.69 0.59 -10.77
N ARG A 20 -10.02 -0.34 -9.85
CA ARG A 20 -10.37 0.00 -8.47
C ARG A 20 -9.25 0.76 -7.76
N VAL A 21 -7.99 0.33 -7.88
CA VAL A 21 -6.85 1.05 -7.29
C VAL A 21 -6.70 2.44 -7.88
N MET A 22 -6.82 2.59 -9.21
CA MET A 22 -6.76 3.91 -9.85
C MET A 22 -7.89 4.84 -9.38
N GLU A 23 -9.12 4.33 -9.25
CA GLU A 23 -10.26 5.08 -8.73
C GLU A 23 -10.05 5.51 -7.27
N LEU A 24 -9.41 4.68 -6.46
CA LEU A 24 -9.08 5.00 -5.07
C LEU A 24 -8.03 6.11 -4.97
N TYR A 25 -7.02 6.10 -5.82
CA TYR A 25 -6.07 7.23 -5.90
C TYR A 25 -6.74 8.54 -6.32
N GLN A 26 -7.67 8.49 -7.27
CA GLN A 26 -8.46 9.68 -7.64
C GLN A 26 -9.34 10.17 -6.49
N GLN A 27 -9.85 9.26 -5.64
CA GLN A 27 -10.62 9.63 -4.46
C GLN A 27 -9.76 10.31 -3.38
N VAL A 28 -8.48 9.96 -3.25
CA VAL A 28 -7.53 10.69 -2.38
C VAL A 28 -7.45 12.15 -2.82
N ASP A 29 -7.19 12.40 -4.10
CA ASP A 29 -7.09 13.76 -4.64
C ASP A 29 -8.39 14.54 -4.47
N GLN A 30 -9.53 13.92 -4.77
CA GLN A 30 -10.84 14.54 -4.61
C GLN A 30 -11.15 14.88 -3.14
N LEU A 31 -10.78 13.99 -2.21
CA LEU A 31 -10.98 14.22 -0.78
C LEU A 31 -10.16 15.42 -0.29
N LEU A 32 -8.90 15.55 -0.73
CA LEU A 32 -8.06 16.71 -0.41
C LEU A 32 -8.64 18.02 -0.96
N ASP A 33 -9.20 17.97 -2.17
CA ASP A 33 -9.88 19.13 -2.79
C ASP A 33 -11.17 19.52 -2.05
N ASP A 34 -11.99 18.53 -1.68
CA ASP A 34 -13.25 18.74 -0.96
C ASP A 34 -13.01 19.36 0.43
N LEU A 35 -11.93 18.95 1.09
CA LEU A 35 -11.49 19.47 2.38
C LEU A 35 -10.84 20.86 2.28
N ARG A 36 -10.62 21.37 1.06
CA ARG A 36 -9.95 22.65 0.79
C ARG A 36 -8.62 22.79 1.54
N VAL A 37 -7.86 21.69 1.60
CA VAL A 37 -6.55 21.69 2.26
C VAL A 37 -5.68 22.73 1.56
N PRO A 38 -5.04 23.67 2.29
CA PRO A 38 -4.13 24.64 1.69
C PRO A 38 -3.01 23.94 0.92
N ASP A 39 -2.58 24.50 -0.21
CA ASP A 39 -1.50 23.92 -1.03
C ASP A 39 -0.21 23.70 -0.23
N GLU A 40 0.04 24.55 0.78
CA GLU A 40 1.20 24.46 1.69
C GLU A 40 1.16 23.21 2.58
N GLU A 41 -0.04 22.72 2.92
CA GLU A 41 -0.27 21.57 3.80
C GLU A 41 -0.63 20.30 3.00
N ARG A 42 -1.05 20.44 1.74
CA ARG A 42 -1.53 19.33 0.89
C ARG A 42 -0.54 18.17 0.83
N LYS A 43 0.75 18.49 0.68
CA LYS A 43 1.81 17.49 0.63
C LYS A 43 1.99 16.73 1.95
N GLU A 44 1.84 17.41 3.07
CA GLU A 44 1.92 16.78 4.40
C GLU A 44 0.71 15.87 4.64
N VAL A 45 -0.49 16.34 4.28
CA VAL A 45 -1.70 15.52 4.39
C VAL A 45 -1.65 14.31 3.45
N GLU A 46 -1.18 14.48 2.21
CA GLU A 46 -0.96 13.38 1.27
C GLU A 46 0.04 12.35 1.79
N GLN A 47 1.15 12.82 2.39
CA GLN A 47 2.12 11.93 3.02
C GLN A 47 1.50 11.17 4.20
N ASN A 48 0.77 11.84 5.08
CA ASN A 48 0.11 11.22 6.23
C ASN A 48 -0.93 10.16 5.78
N LEU A 49 -1.68 10.44 4.71
CA LEU A 49 -2.61 9.49 4.10
C LEU A 49 -1.87 8.27 3.54
N MET A 50 -0.79 8.48 2.79
CA MET A 50 0.04 7.40 2.24
C MET A 50 0.65 6.53 3.35
N GLU A 51 1.13 7.15 4.44
CA GLU A 51 1.66 6.45 5.60
C GLU A 51 0.58 5.62 6.32
N ALA A 52 -0.63 6.18 6.48
CA ALA A 52 -1.76 5.46 7.05
C ALA A 52 -2.18 4.25 6.20
N ILE A 53 -2.24 4.42 4.86
CA ILE A 53 -2.53 3.33 3.92
C ILE A 53 -1.46 2.24 4.01
N ALA A 54 -0.19 2.62 4.05
CA ALA A 54 0.91 1.68 4.17
C ALA A 54 0.85 0.92 5.51
N ALA A 55 0.54 1.60 6.61
CA ALA A 55 0.38 0.97 7.92
C ALA A 55 -0.76 -0.05 7.93
N ASP A 56 -1.95 0.31 7.42
CA ASP A 56 -3.10 -0.60 7.37
C ASP A 56 -2.83 -1.80 6.44
N LEU A 57 -2.19 -1.57 5.29
CA LEU A 57 -1.75 -2.63 4.39
C LEU A 57 -0.82 -3.62 5.09
N LEU A 58 0.19 -3.13 5.80
CA LEU A 58 1.16 -3.97 6.50
C LEU A 58 0.49 -4.77 7.63
N VAL A 59 -0.47 -4.18 8.35
CA VAL A 59 -1.24 -4.88 9.38
C VAL A 59 -2.08 -6.00 8.74
N ARG A 60 -2.85 -5.71 7.68
CA ARG A 60 -3.68 -6.71 6.99
C ARG A 60 -2.87 -7.87 6.45
N LEU A 61 -1.76 -7.59 5.77
CA LEU A 61 -0.88 -8.64 5.26
C LEU A 61 -0.25 -9.41 6.42
N GLY A 62 0.20 -8.72 7.47
CA GLY A 62 0.77 -9.32 8.67
C GLY A 62 -0.18 -10.26 9.42
N GLU A 63 -1.47 -9.94 9.51
CA GLU A 63 -2.49 -10.79 10.12
C GLU A 63 -2.70 -12.11 9.36
N ARG A 64 -2.51 -12.08 8.04
CA ARG A 64 -2.64 -13.23 7.16
C ARG A 64 -1.41 -14.14 7.13
N LEU A 65 -0.28 -13.68 7.68
CA LEU A 65 0.93 -14.48 7.79
C LEU A 65 0.79 -15.60 8.82
N SER A 66 1.52 -16.70 8.61
CA SER A 66 1.72 -17.72 9.64
C SER A 66 2.57 -17.17 10.79
N ASP A 67 2.54 -17.84 11.94
CA ASP A 67 3.35 -17.42 13.10
C ASP A 67 4.86 -17.55 12.84
N GLU A 68 5.28 -18.50 11.99
CA GLU A 68 6.66 -18.63 11.50
C GLU A 68 7.03 -17.44 10.62
N ASP A 69 6.19 -17.09 9.64
CA ASP A 69 6.41 -15.95 8.76
C ASP A 69 6.45 -14.61 9.51
N LYS A 70 5.65 -14.47 10.59
CA LYS A 70 5.70 -13.28 11.46
C LYS A 70 7.03 -13.15 12.19
N GLN A 71 7.63 -14.27 12.60
CA GLN A 71 8.95 -14.28 13.21
C GLN A 71 10.03 -13.90 12.20
N ASP A 72 9.94 -14.42 10.97
CA ASP A 72 10.83 -14.05 9.88
C ASP A 72 10.74 -12.56 9.55
N LEU A 73 9.51 -12.03 9.45
CA LEU A 73 9.27 -10.61 9.21
C LEU A 73 9.84 -9.74 10.34
N ALA A 74 9.65 -10.14 11.61
CA ALA A 74 10.21 -9.43 12.75
C ALA A 74 11.75 -9.44 12.74
N ALA A 75 12.36 -10.54 12.28
CA ALA A 75 13.81 -10.66 12.14
C ALA A 75 14.38 -9.71 11.07
N LEU A 76 13.61 -9.30 10.06
CA LEU A 76 14.01 -8.30 9.07
C LEU A 76 14.15 -6.89 9.67
N GLY A 77 13.40 -6.60 10.74
CA GLY A 77 13.49 -5.31 11.43
C GLY A 77 14.77 -5.17 12.26
N GLY A 78 15.29 -6.27 12.81
CA GLY A 78 16.47 -6.27 13.68
C GLY A 78 16.32 -5.44 14.96
N GLU A 79 17.06 -5.79 16.01
CA GLU A 79 17.05 -4.97 17.25
C GLU A 79 17.71 -3.60 16.99
N GLY A 80 16.88 -2.55 16.94
CA GLY A 80 17.32 -1.15 16.93
C GLY A 80 17.78 -0.60 15.58
N LYS A 81 17.41 -1.24 14.46
CA LYS A 81 17.61 -0.69 13.12
C LYS A 81 16.27 -0.35 12.48
N GLU A 82 16.26 0.68 11.63
CA GLU A 82 15.11 0.92 10.76
C GLU A 82 14.99 -0.27 9.79
N PRO A 83 13.78 -0.85 9.65
CA PRO A 83 13.56 -1.94 8.71
C PRO A 83 13.84 -1.48 7.28
N ASP A 84 14.58 -2.29 6.52
CA ASP A 84 14.76 -2.02 5.09
C ASP A 84 13.44 -2.27 4.36
N LEU A 85 12.81 -1.19 3.92
CA LEU A 85 11.52 -1.22 3.22
C LEU A 85 11.57 -2.06 1.94
N ASN A 86 12.72 -2.19 1.28
CA ASN A 86 12.85 -3.04 0.10
C ASN A 86 12.83 -4.52 0.48
N LEU A 87 13.44 -4.89 1.62
CA LEU A 87 13.40 -6.25 2.14
C LEU A 87 12.01 -6.62 2.63
N VAL A 88 11.35 -5.72 3.34
CA VAL A 88 9.96 -5.91 3.79
C VAL A 88 9.02 -6.05 2.60
N ALA A 89 9.13 -5.19 1.59
CA ALA A 89 8.34 -5.30 0.36
C ALA A 89 8.64 -6.59 -0.41
N GLY A 90 9.90 -7.01 -0.47
CA GLY A 90 10.32 -8.29 -1.06
C GLY A 90 9.69 -9.48 -0.35
N PHE A 91 9.73 -9.48 0.98
CA PHE A 91 9.11 -10.51 1.82
C PHE A 91 7.62 -10.69 1.49
N PHE A 92 6.85 -9.60 1.44
CA PHE A 92 5.42 -9.69 1.12
C PHE A 92 5.15 -10.17 -0.32
N ARG A 93 5.99 -9.79 -1.29
CA ARG A 93 5.89 -10.29 -2.68
C ARG A 93 6.15 -11.78 -2.82
N ASP A 94 6.98 -12.34 -1.95
CA ASP A 94 7.27 -13.77 -1.93
C ASP A 94 6.17 -14.59 -1.23
N LYS A 95 5.43 -13.97 -0.29
CA LYS A 95 4.40 -14.65 0.52
C LYS A 95 2.99 -14.56 -0.07
N PHE A 96 2.70 -13.51 -0.82
CA PHE A 96 1.37 -13.26 -1.38
C PHE A 96 1.41 -13.15 -2.89
N SER A 97 0.36 -13.62 -3.55
CA SER A 97 0.18 -13.37 -4.97
C SER A 97 -0.03 -11.88 -5.26
N GLN A 98 0.26 -11.46 -6.49
CA GLN A 98 0.03 -10.08 -6.92
C GLN A 98 -1.44 -9.66 -6.76
N GLU A 99 -2.38 -10.55 -7.04
CA GLU A 99 -3.81 -10.30 -6.86
C GLU A 99 -4.15 -10.02 -5.39
N GLU A 100 -3.60 -10.82 -4.46
CA GLU A 100 -3.81 -10.62 -3.02
C GLU A 100 -3.20 -9.32 -2.50
N LEU A 101 -2.03 -8.93 -3.03
CA LEU A 101 -1.38 -7.66 -2.68
C LEU A 101 -2.18 -6.46 -3.16
N VAL A 102 -2.69 -6.51 -4.40
CA VAL A 102 -3.50 -5.43 -4.98
C VAL A 102 -4.85 -5.34 -4.27
N GLN A 103 -5.48 -6.47 -3.95
CA GLN A 103 -6.72 -6.49 -3.18
C GLN A 103 -6.52 -5.90 -1.77
N ALA A 104 -5.46 -6.30 -1.06
CA ALA A 104 -5.15 -5.77 0.27
C ALA A 104 -4.85 -4.26 0.23
N LEU A 105 -4.16 -3.77 -0.81
CA LEU A 105 -3.92 -2.34 -1.02
C LEU A 105 -5.22 -1.56 -1.25
N ALA A 106 -6.12 -2.10 -2.08
CA ALA A 106 -7.41 -1.49 -2.33
C ALA A 106 -8.25 -1.39 -1.05
N GLU A 107 -8.33 -2.48 -0.28
CA GLU A 107 -9.03 -2.51 1.01
C GLU A 107 -8.43 -1.54 2.04
N ALA A 108 -7.09 -1.46 2.11
CA ALA A 108 -6.41 -0.54 3.01
C ALA A 108 -6.69 0.91 2.63
N THR A 109 -6.66 1.22 1.34
CA THR A 109 -6.94 2.56 0.83
C THR A 109 -8.40 2.96 1.10
N GLU A 110 -9.35 2.06 0.87
CA GLU A 110 -10.77 2.29 1.21
C GLU A 110 -10.98 2.54 2.70
N SER A 111 -10.34 1.74 3.57
CA SER A 111 -10.46 1.88 5.02
C SER A 111 -9.96 3.24 5.50
N VAL A 112 -8.75 3.62 5.07
CA VAL A 112 -8.12 4.89 5.47
C VAL A 112 -8.88 6.09 4.92
N LEU A 113 -9.30 6.06 3.65
CA LEU A 113 -10.10 7.14 3.06
C LEU A 113 -11.40 7.35 3.82
N LYS A 114 -12.07 6.26 4.20
CA LYS A 114 -13.30 6.34 4.99
C LYS A 114 -13.05 6.93 6.38
N GLU A 115 -12.04 6.43 7.09
CA GLU A 115 -11.67 6.93 8.43
C GLU A 115 -11.27 8.42 8.39
N PHE A 116 -10.49 8.81 7.39
CA PHE A 116 -10.07 10.19 7.20
C PHE A 116 -11.25 11.12 6.90
N ALA A 117 -12.17 10.69 6.02
CA ALA A 117 -13.38 11.44 5.72
C ALA A 117 -14.31 11.57 6.94
N ASP A 118 -14.40 10.54 7.78
CA ASP A 118 -15.19 10.56 9.01
C ASP A 118 -14.55 11.43 10.10
N ALA A 119 -13.22 11.45 10.22
CA ALA A 119 -12.49 12.28 11.18
C ALA A 119 -12.57 13.79 10.87
N MET A 120 -12.82 14.14 9.61
CA MET A 120 -12.92 15.53 9.14
C MET A 120 -14.37 16.08 9.12
N ARG A 121 -15.36 15.28 9.54
CA ARG A 121 -16.77 15.68 9.71
C ARG A 121 -17.09 16.06 11.16
#